data_AF-A0A1R3K8E7-F1
#
_entry.id   AF-A0A1R3K8E7-F1
#
_cell.length_a   1.000
_cell.length_b   1.000
_cell.length_c   1.000
_cell.angle_alpha   90.00
_cell.angle_beta   90.00
_cell.angle_gamma   90.00
#
_symmetry.space_group_name_H-M   'P 1'
#
loop_
_entity.id
_entity.type
_entity.pdbx_description
1 polymer ?
#
loop_
_entity_poly.entity_id
_entity_poly.type
_entity_poly.pdbx_seq_one_letter_code
_entity_poly.pdbx_strand_id
1 'polypeptide(L)'
;MRHFSSMFNGLARSFSLRRGKNSVNDDGREAAEAMAKDAKKNELILRSSGFVNVDGSNNFASVFSKRGRKGVNQDCAIVWEEFGCQADMLFCGIFDGHGPWGHFVAKKVRESMPPSLLCNWQETLAQSSLDPDIDLESDKKHQRFHIWKHSYLKTCAAVDQELEHYRKIDSFYSGTTALTIVRQGDLIYVANIGDSRAVLATTSDDGNLIAVQLTVDFKPNLPRGLRSFSSGAQPPENVGNLENNLDQGRMRENLSAPFASRFQSFTPSSGQRGFGMRGNFNSMNFVRDAIAEDGRGFPGASQPRYNLEHDADIVHIKLKRNNTFVTVTDSKGNKKCGASNGQLSELKGGASRYAAEATAEHVGRMARNMGVKSVVVRVKGFTHFRKKRQAIMSFREGFGNTRSGQNPVVYIEDTTRRPHNGCRLPKKRRI
;
A
#
# COMPACT_ATOMS: atom_id res chain seq x y z
N MET A 1 -28.07 12.16 -25.36
CA MET A 1 -28.66 12.98 -24.28
C MET A 1 -29.35 12.21 -23.14
N ARG A 2 -29.60 10.88 -23.22
CA ARG A 2 -30.28 10.11 -22.14
C ARG A 2 -29.36 9.51 -21.04
N HIS A 3 -28.04 9.64 -21.15
CA HIS A 3 -27.10 9.00 -20.21
C HIS A 3 -26.72 9.83 -18.98
N PHE A 4 -26.95 11.15 -18.98
CA PHE A 4 -26.70 11.99 -17.80
C PHE A 4 -27.86 11.96 -16.79
N SER A 5 -29.09 11.69 -17.24
CA SER A 5 -30.26 11.69 -16.34
C SER A 5 -30.22 10.56 -15.30
N SER A 6 -29.61 9.39 -15.59
CA SER A 6 -29.44 8.32 -14.59
C SER A 6 -28.41 8.69 -13.51
N MET A 7 -27.27 9.27 -13.92
CA MET A 7 -26.23 9.75 -12.99
C MET A 7 -26.80 10.79 -12.01
N PHE A 8 -27.65 11.71 -12.50
CA PHE A 8 -28.33 12.69 -11.64
C PHE A 8 -29.47 12.10 -10.81
N ASN A 9 -30.14 11.02 -11.22
CA ASN A 9 -31.24 10.43 -10.44
C ASN A 9 -30.77 9.78 -9.13
N GLY A 10 -29.64 9.06 -9.14
CA GLY A 10 -29.06 8.53 -7.90
C GLY A 10 -28.43 9.63 -7.04
N LEU A 11 -27.84 10.67 -7.67
CA LEU A 11 -27.39 11.88 -6.96
C LEU A 11 -28.59 12.61 -6.31
N ALA A 12 -29.71 12.75 -7.01
CA ALA A 12 -30.93 13.40 -6.54
C ALA A 12 -31.61 12.60 -5.40
N ARG A 13 -31.64 11.26 -5.48
CA ARG A 13 -32.02 10.41 -4.34
C ARG A 13 -31.07 10.62 -3.15
N SER A 14 -29.76 10.71 -3.40
CA SER A 14 -28.76 11.03 -2.37
C SER A 14 -28.99 12.40 -1.72
N PHE A 15 -29.32 13.43 -2.51
CA PHE A 15 -29.61 14.78 -2.01
C PHE A 15 -30.96 14.86 -1.30
N SER A 16 -31.96 14.05 -1.68
CA SER A 16 -33.24 13.96 -0.97
C SER A 16 -33.08 13.40 0.46
N LEU A 17 -32.14 12.47 0.66
CA LEU A 17 -31.76 11.94 1.97
C LEU A 17 -30.99 12.96 2.83
N ARG A 18 -30.33 13.96 2.23
CA ARG A 18 -29.57 15.02 2.92
C ARG A 18 -30.45 16.12 3.56
N ARG A 19 -31.78 16.07 3.44
CA ARG A 19 -32.66 17.10 4.02
C ARG A 19 -32.84 16.90 5.54
N GLY A 20 -31.81 17.27 6.30
CA GLY A 20 -31.86 17.36 7.77
C GLY A 20 -30.49 17.52 8.44
N LYS A 21 -30.21 18.75 8.91
CA LYS A 21 -29.06 19.23 9.73
C LYS A 21 -27.72 19.47 9.01
N ASN A 22 -27.12 20.62 9.32
CA ASN A 22 -25.87 21.14 8.76
C ASN A 22 -24.64 20.53 9.45
N SER A 23 -23.95 19.57 8.82
CA SER A 23 -22.56 19.23 9.18
C SER A 23 -21.74 18.81 7.94
N VAL A 24 -20.80 19.66 7.51
CA VAL A 24 -20.30 19.68 6.12
C VAL A 24 -19.43 18.46 5.69
N ASN A 25 -19.09 17.53 6.58
CA ASN A 25 -18.26 16.36 6.23
C ASN A 25 -18.85 14.98 6.59
N ASP A 26 -19.84 14.87 7.49
CA ASP A 26 -20.36 13.57 7.94
C ASP A 26 -21.61 13.14 7.14
N ASP A 27 -22.35 14.13 6.60
CA ASP A 27 -23.64 13.93 5.92
C ASP A 27 -23.52 13.05 4.64
N GLY A 28 -22.37 13.11 3.94
CA GLY A 28 -22.14 12.30 2.72
C GLY A 28 -21.91 10.82 3.01
N ARG A 29 -21.12 10.53 4.05
CA ARG A 29 -20.84 9.16 4.47
C ARG A 29 -22.09 8.50 5.03
N GLU A 30 -22.87 9.22 5.84
CA GLU A 30 -24.12 8.72 6.40
C GLU A 30 -25.12 8.34 5.29
N ALA A 31 -25.25 9.15 4.23
CA ALA A 31 -26.11 8.84 3.09
C ALA A 31 -25.67 7.56 2.36
N ALA A 32 -24.37 7.40 2.11
CA ALA A 32 -23.84 6.19 1.47
C ALA A 32 -24.02 4.93 2.35
N GLU A 33 -23.90 5.07 3.66
CA GLU A 33 -24.18 3.99 4.62
C GLU A 33 -25.68 3.65 4.67
N ALA A 34 -26.56 4.65 4.55
CA ALA A 34 -28.01 4.44 4.44
C ALA A 34 -28.36 3.65 3.17
N MET A 35 -27.76 3.99 2.02
CA MET A 35 -27.93 3.22 0.78
C MET A 35 -27.43 1.78 0.93
N ALA A 36 -26.33 1.55 1.63
CA ALA A 36 -25.84 0.20 1.90
C ALA A 36 -26.80 -0.61 2.79
N LYS A 37 -27.45 0.05 3.76
CA LYS A 37 -28.47 -0.58 4.62
C LYS A 37 -29.73 -0.94 3.82
N ASP A 38 -30.19 -0.04 2.95
CA ASP A 38 -31.35 -0.27 2.09
C ASP A 38 -31.10 -1.40 1.08
N ALA A 39 -29.95 -1.36 0.38
CA ALA A 39 -29.54 -2.42 -0.52
C ALA A 39 -29.46 -3.80 0.17
N LYS A 40 -29.01 -3.84 1.44
CA LYS A 40 -29.02 -5.07 2.23
C LYS A 40 -30.44 -5.55 2.55
N LYS A 41 -31.37 -4.64 2.83
CA LYS A 41 -32.78 -4.96 3.08
C LYS A 41 -33.47 -5.50 1.82
N ASN A 42 -33.06 -5.01 0.65
CA ASN A 42 -33.59 -5.42 -0.65
C ASN A 42 -32.78 -6.56 -1.30
N GLU A 43 -31.94 -7.27 -0.51
CA GLU A 43 -31.15 -8.42 -0.96
C GLU A 43 -30.18 -8.16 -2.13
N LEU A 44 -29.80 -6.91 -2.36
CA LEU A 44 -28.87 -6.49 -3.43
C LEU A 44 -27.39 -6.69 -3.06
N ILE A 45 -27.10 -7.12 -1.83
CA ILE A 45 -25.73 -7.31 -1.33
C ILE A 45 -25.47 -8.77 -0.95
N LEU A 46 -24.50 -9.40 -1.62
CA LEU A 46 -23.95 -10.69 -1.22
C LEU A 46 -22.65 -10.53 -0.43
N ARG A 47 -22.49 -11.35 0.61
CA ARG A 47 -21.27 -11.39 1.44
C ARG A 47 -20.73 -12.81 1.66
N SER A 48 -21.43 -13.80 1.12
CA SER A 48 -21.17 -15.23 1.24
C SER A 48 -21.51 -15.90 -0.08
N SER A 49 -21.20 -17.19 -0.20
CA SER A 49 -21.52 -17.96 -1.40
C SER A 49 -23.00 -17.85 -1.75
N GLY A 50 -23.31 -17.54 -3.02
CA GLY A 50 -24.65 -17.27 -3.51
C GLY A 50 -24.63 -16.51 -4.83
N PHE A 51 -25.80 -16.12 -5.31
CA PHE A 51 -25.95 -15.29 -6.51
C PHE A 51 -27.02 -14.22 -6.26
N VAL A 52 -26.93 -13.13 -6.99
CA VAL A 52 -27.96 -12.09 -7.08
C VAL A 52 -28.23 -11.88 -8.56
N ASN A 53 -29.51 -11.85 -8.87
CA ASN A 53 -30.04 -11.52 -10.17
C ASN A 53 -31.23 -10.60 -9.92
N VAL A 54 -31.05 -9.30 -10.14
CA VAL A 54 -32.11 -8.32 -9.92
C VAL A 54 -33.08 -8.40 -11.08
N ASP A 55 -34.38 -8.57 -10.81
CA ASP A 55 -35.41 -8.67 -11.84
C ASP A 55 -35.37 -7.46 -12.79
N GLY A 56 -35.19 -7.72 -14.07
CA GLY A 56 -35.05 -6.68 -15.12
C GLY A 56 -33.63 -6.14 -15.32
N SER A 57 -32.65 -6.56 -14.52
CA SER A 57 -31.24 -6.27 -14.79
C SER A 57 -30.63 -7.31 -15.74
N ASN A 58 -29.74 -6.87 -16.64
CA ASN A 58 -28.91 -7.77 -17.45
C ASN A 58 -27.64 -8.22 -16.69
N ASN A 59 -27.63 -8.06 -15.36
CA ASN A 59 -26.48 -8.37 -14.53
C ASN A 59 -26.71 -9.70 -13.83
N PHE A 60 -25.71 -10.58 -13.94
CA PHE A 60 -25.65 -11.78 -13.12
C PHE A 60 -24.37 -11.74 -12.31
N ALA A 61 -24.51 -11.67 -10.99
CA ALA A 61 -23.37 -11.70 -10.09
C ALA A 61 -23.45 -12.91 -9.17
N SER A 62 -22.31 -13.56 -8.99
CA SER A 62 -22.18 -14.69 -8.07
C SER A 62 -20.94 -14.54 -7.21
N VAL A 63 -21.07 -14.98 -5.96
CA VAL A 63 -19.96 -15.12 -5.04
C VAL A 63 -19.83 -16.60 -4.74
N PHE A 64 -18.61 -17.11 -4.76
CA PHE A 64 -18.35 -18.47 -4.36
C PHE A 64 -17.14 -18.52 -3.45
N SER A 65 -17.29 -19.20 -2.31
CA SER A 65 -16.20 -19.50 -1.40
C SER A 65 -16.20 -20.98 -1.06
N LYS A 66 -15.02 -21.60 -1.19
CA LYS A 66 -14.78 -22.98 -0.79
C LYS A 66 -13.91 -22.98 0.46
N ARG A 67 -14.41 -23.55 1.55
CA ARG A 67 -13.67 -23.63 2.81
C ARG A 67 -12.40 -24.47 2.64
N GLY A 68 -11.26 -23.86 2.93
CA GLY A 68 -9.96 -24.55 2.98
C GLY A 68 -9.81 -25.43 4.23
N ARG A 69 -8.73 -26.22 4.28
CA ARG A 69 -8.46 -27.16 5.39
C ARG A 69 -7.78 -26.53 6.62
N LYS A 70 -7.48 -25.22 6.62
CA LYS A 70 -6.62 -24.58 7.64
C LYS A 70 -7.29 -23.39 8.34
N GLY A 71 -7.54 -23.55 9.63
CA GLY A 71 -7.87 -22.46 10.56
C GLY A 71 -9.18 -21.74 10.24
N VAL A 72 -9.30 -20.52 10.79
CA VAL A 72 -10.37 -19.58 10.44
C VAL A 72 -10.16 -19.07 9.03
N ASN A 73 -11.22 -19.03 8.22
CA ASN A 73 -11.17 -18.40 6.90
C ASN A 73 -11.00 -16.89 7.10
N GLN A 74 -9.95 -16.32 6.52
CA GLN A 74 -9.63 -14.90 6.67
C GLN A 74 -10.08 -14.07 5.47
N ASP A 75 -10.48 -14.75 4.41
CA ASP A 75 -10.94 -14.18 3.16
C ASP A 75 -12.39 -13.74 3.30
N CYS A 76 -12.75 -12.65 2.63
CA CYS A 76 -14.13 -12.27 2.46
C CYS A 76 -14.37 -11.63 1.10
N ALA A 77 -15.62 -11.69 0.67
CA ALA A 77 -16.07 -11.10 -0.58
C ALA A 77 -17.31 -10.26 -0.35
N ILE A 78 -17.56 -9.32 -1.25
CA ILE A 78 -18.81 -8.59 -1.35
C ILE A 78 -19.18 -8.37 -2.81
N VAL A 79 -20.46 -8.46 -3.09
CA VAL A 79 -21.10 -7.99 -4.32
C VAL A 79 -22.21 -7.05 -3.90
N TRP A 80 -22.35 -5.92 -4.57
CA TRP A 80 -23.42 -4.95 -4.37
C TRP A 80 -23.96 -4.53 -5.73
N GLU A 81 -25.11 -5.09 -6.10
CA GLU A 81 -25.89 -4.72 -7.30
C GLU A 81 -26.62 -3.40 -7.09
N GLU A 82 -26.91 -2.71 -8.19
CA GLU A 82 -27.43 -1.34 -8.19
C GLU A 82 -26.59 -0.38 -7.31
N PHE A 83 -25.26 -0.47 -7.41
CA PHE A 83 -24.34 0.21 -6.51
C PHE A 83 -24.60 1.73 -6.47
N GLY A 84 -24.97 2.25 -5.29
CA GLY A 84 -25.36 3.65 -5.12
C GLY A 84 -26.76 4.00 -5.64
N CYS A 85 -27.68 3.02 -5.63
CA CYS A 85 -29.03 3.12 -6.18
C CYS A 85 -29.03 3.43 -7.69
N GLN A 86 -28.02 2.91 -8.41
CA GLN A 86 -27.83 3.08 -9.84
C GLN A 86 -27.96 1.72 -10.53
N ALA A 87 -29.07 1.51 -11.25
CA ALA A 87 -29.41 0.20 -11.84
C ALA A 87 -28.35 -0.35 -12.83
N ASP A 88 -27.53 0.51 -13.43
CA ASP A 88 -26.46 0.13 -14.36
C ASP A 88 -25.09 -0.04 -13.68
N MET A 89 -25.04 -0.02 -12.33
CA MET A 89 -23.81 -0.12 -11.56
C MET A 89 -23.74 -1.35 -10.67
N LEU A 90 -22.56 -1.94 -10.61
CA LEU A 90 -22.25 -3.10 -9.77
C LEU A 90 -20.89 -2.88 -9.11
N PHE A 91 -20.79 -3.15 -7.82
CA PHE A 91 -19.54 -3.21 -7.08
C PHE A 91 -19.23 -4.64 -6.64
N CYS A 92 -18.00 -5.10 -6.89
CA CYS A 92 -17.47 -6.37 -6.42
C CYS A 92 -16.17 -6.13 -5.65
N GLY A 93 -15.95 -6.87 -4.57
CA GLY A 93 -14.72 -6.80 -3.79
C GLY A 93 -14.30 -8.17 -3.26
N ILE A 94 -13.01 -8.49 -3.40
CA ILE A 94 -12.34 -9.67 -2.83
C ILE A 94 -11.22 -9.17 -1.91
N PHE A 95 -11.20 -9.70 -0.68
CA PHE A 95 -10.28 -9.31 0.36
C PHE A 95 -9.67 -10.55 1.02
N ASP A 96 -8.37 -10.78 0.81
CA ASP A 96 -7.61 -11.86 1.44
C ASP A 96 -6.99 -11.33 2.73
N GLY A 97 -7.52 -11.75 3.87
CA GLY A 97 -7.06 -11.34 5.19
C GLY A 97 -5.84 -12.13 5.64
N HIS A 98 -4.86 -11.47 6.24
CA HIS A 98 -3.66 -12.11 6.79
C HIS A 98 -3.25 -11.54 8.14
N GLY A 99 -2.39 -12.28 8.85
CA GLY A 99 -1.99 -11.95 10.22
C GLY A 99 -3.00 -12.42 11.28
N PRO A 100 -2.71 -12.19 12.58
CA PRO A 100 -3.53 -12.71 13.68
C PRO A 100 -5.00 -12.26 13.64
N TRP A 101 -5.26 -11.04 13.17
CA TRP A 101 -6.58 -10.43 13.06
C TRP A 101 -7.03 -10.24 11.60
N GLY A 102 -6.40 -10.91 10.63
CA GLY A 102 -6.67 -10.70 9.21
C GLY A 102 -8.14 -10.87 8.81
N HIS A 103 -8.85 -11.80 9.46
CA HIS A 103 -10.28 -12.01 9.23
C HIS A 103 -11.14 -10.82 9.69
N PHE A 104 -10.73 -10.15 10.77
CA PHE A 104 -11.39 -8.93 11.23
C PHE A 104 -11.03 -7.72 10.36
N VAL A 105 -9.76 -7.59 9.96
CA VAL A 105 -9.31 -6.52 9.05
C VAL A 105 -10.03 -6.63 7.70
N ALA A 106 -10.01 -7.80 7.07
CA ALA A 106 -10.71 -8.04 5.80
C ALA A 106 -12.21 -7.73 5.90
N LYS A 107 -12.86 -8.21 6.96
CA LYS A 107 -14.28 -7.92 7.20
C LYS A 107 -14.55 -6.42 7.38
N LYS A 108 -13.67 -5.70 8.09
CA LYS A 108 -13.80 -4.27 8.31
C LYS A 108 -13.61 -3.48 7.02
N VAL A 109 -12.61 -3.82 6.20
CA VAL A 109 -12.42 -3.23 4.86
C VAL A 109 -13.62 -3.49 3.97
N ARG A 110 -14.13 -4.73 3.93
CA ARG A 110 -15.34 -5.10 3.18
C ARG A 110 -16.56 -4.24 3.56
N GLU A 111 -16.68 -3.85 4.83
CA GLU A 111 -17.81 -3.07 5.35
C GLU A 111 -17.63 -1.56 5.14
N SER A 112 -16.41 -1.04 5.32
CA SER A 112 -16.15 0.41 5.20
C SER A 112 -15.88 0.88 3.77
N MET A 113 -15.26 0.04 2.92
CA MET A 113 -14.79 0.46 1.59
C MET A 113 -15.91 0.83 0.61
N PRO A 114 -16.98 0.04 0.41
CA PRO A 114 -18.00 0.39 -0.59
C PRO A 114 -18.75 1.70 -0.29
N PRO A 115 -19.25 1.96 0.94
CA PRO A 115 -19.88 3.24 1.26
C PRO A 115 -18.90 4.42 1.16
N SER A 116 -17.65 4.24 1.60
CA SER A 116 -16.62 5.28 1.48
C SER A 116 -16.28 5.58 0.01
N LEU A 117 -16.21 4.55 -0.83
CA LEU A 117 -16.02 4.68 -2.28
C LEU A 117 -17.16 5.45 -2.93
N LEU A 118 -18.40 5.09 -2.59
CA LEU A 118 -19.58 5.76 -3.13
C LEU A 118 -19.60 7.24 -2.75
N CYS A 119 -19.33 7.57 -1.48
CA CYS A 119 -19.24 8.95 -0.99
C CYS A 119 -18.17 9.75 -1.75
N ASN A 120 -16.94 9.21 -1.80
CA ASN A 120 -15.81 9.86 -2.48
C ASN A 120 -16.04 10.01 -3.99
N TRP A 121 -16.78 9.09 -4.60
CA TRP A 121 -17.18 9.18 -6.01
C TRP A 121 -18.20 10.29 -6.24
N GLN A 122 -19.27 10.35 -5.43
CA GLN A 122 -20.28 11.41 -5.52
C GLN A 122 -19.66 12.81 -5.31
N GLU A 123 -18.77 12.95 -4.34
CA GLU A 123 -18.05 14.21 -4.08
C GLU A 123 -17.13 14.61 -5.24
N THR A 124 -16.36 13.66 -5.76
CA THR A 124 -15.43 13.93 -6.88
C THR A 124 -16.21 14.25 -8.16
N LEU A 125 -17.34 13.58 -8.38
CA LEU A 125 -18.24 13.87 -9.49
C LEU A 125 -18.81 15.30 -9.39
N ALA A 126 -19.30 15.70 -8.21
CA ALA A 126 -19.83 17.04 -7.95
C ALA A 126 -18.76 18.13 -8.14
N GLN A 127 -17.52 17.86 -7.75
CA GLN A 127 -16.38 18.76 -7.96
C GLN A 127 -16.02 18.89 -9.45
N SER A 128 -16.08 17.78 -10.20
CA SER A 128 -15.78 17.77 -11.64
C SER A 128 -16.85 18.43 -12.51
N SER A 129 -18.11 18.48 -12.05
CA SER A 129 -19.22 19.11 -12.78
C SER A 129 -19.22 20.64 -12.76
N LEU A 130 -18.24 21.27 -12.09
CA LEU A 130 -18.08 22.73 -12.03
C LEU A 130 -17.12 23.29 -13.09
N ASP A 131 -16.50 22.44 -13.91
CA ASP A 131 -15.55 22.84 -14.96
C ASP A 131 -16.24 22.76 -16.34
N PRO A 132 -16.56 23.90 -17.00
CA PRO A 132 -17.46 23.92 -18.16
C PRO A 132 -16.81 23.65 -19.53
N ASP A 133 -15.50 23.42 -19.62
CA ASP A 133 -14.85 23.18 -20.91
C ASP A 133 -14.41 21.71 -21.05
N ILE A 134 -14.90 21.02 -22.09
CA ILE A 134 -14.18 20.05 -22.96
C ILE A 134 -15.22 19.24 -23.76
N ASP A 135 -15.22 19.44 -25.08
CA ASP A 135 -16.17 18.87 -26.05
C ASP A 135 -15.52 17.76 -26.92
N LEU A 136 -15.19 16.61 -26.32
CA LEU A 136 -14.81 15.40 -27.09
C LEU A 136 -15.10 14.08 -26.32
N GLU A 137 -15.64 13.07 -27.00
CA GLU A 137 -16.03 11.78 -26.40
C GLU A 137 -14.84 10.95 -25.83
N SER A 138 -13.62 11.11 -26.37
CA SER A 138 -12.42 10.52 -25.79
C SER A 138 -12.10 11.12 -24.42
N ASP A 139 -12.33 12.42 -24.26
CA ASP A 139 -11.98 13.16 -23.05
C ASP A 139 -12.96 12.83 -21.92
N LYS A 140 -14.22 12.55 -22.25
CA LYS A 140 -15.22 12.06 -21.29
C LYS A 140 -14.85 10.71 -20.66
N LYS A 141 -14.25 9.78 -21.43
CA LYS A 141 -13.79 8.48 -20.89
C LYS A 141 -12.62 8.67 -19.93
N HIS A 142 -11.64 9.49 -20.32
CA HIS A 142 -10.50 9.81 -19.47
C HIS A 142 -10.95 10.53 -18.19
N GLN A 143 -11.87 11.48 -18.30
CA GLN A 143 -12.45 12.19 -17.16
C GLN A 143 -13.14 11.22 -16.19
N ARG A 144 -13.98 10.28 -16.69
CA ARG A 144 -14.60 9.25 -15.85
C ARG A 144 -13.59 8.35 -15.16
N PHE A 145 -12.53 7.95 -15.85
CA PHE A 145 -11.45 7.20 -15.24
C PHE A 145 -10.73 8.00 -14.15
N HIS A 146 -10.44 9.28 -14.39
CA HIS A 146 -9.81 10.15 -13.40
C HIS A 146 -10.67 10.33 -12.15
N ILE A 147 -11.99 10.47 -12.31
CA ILE A 147 -12.95 10.52 -11.20
C ILE A 147 -12.82 9.24 -10.37
N TRP A 148 -12.99 8.06 -10.98
CA TRP A 148 -12.89 6.79 -10.26
C TRP A 148 -11.52 6.58 -9.61
N LYS A 149 -10.44 6.88 -10.32
CA LYS A 149 -9.06 6.80 -9.82
C LYS A 149 -8.89 7.63 -8.56
N HIS A 150 -9.34 8.89 -8.57
CA HIS A 150 -9.24 9.79 -7.42
C HIS A 150 -10.12 9.34 -6.26
N SER A 151 -11.33 8.87 -6.54
CA SER A 151 -12.24 8.31 -5.53
C SER A 151 -11.67 7.08 -4.86
N TYR A 152 -11.04 6.18 -5.61
CA TYR A 152 -10.34 5.02 -5.06
C TYR A 152 -9.15 5.43 -4.18
N LEU A 153 -8.34 6.40 -4.61
CA LEU A 153 -7.21 6.92 -3.82
C LEU A 153 -7.67 7.48 -2.47
N LYS A 154 -8.67 8.36 -2.49
CA LYS A 154 -9.28 8.93 -1.28
C LYS A 154 -9.84 7.83 -0.36
N THR A 155 -10.54 6.86 -0.94
CA THR A 155 -11.15 5.75 -0.19
C THR A 155 -10.11 4.87 0.47
N CYS A 156 -9.05 4.49 -0.24
CA CYS A 156 -8.00 3.66 0.32
C CYS A 156 -7.31 4.38 1.49
N ALA A 157 -7.02 5.67 1.35
CA ALA A 157 -6.45 6.47 2.43
C ALA A 157 -7.39 6.57 3.65
N ALA A 158 -8.69 6.82 3.42
CA ALA A 158 -9.68 6.92 4.48
C ALA A 158 -9.87 5.59 5.24
N VAL A 159 -9.94 4.47 4.51
CA VAL A 159 -10.09 3.13 5.10
C VAL A 159 -8.83 2.73 5.89
N ASP A 160 -7.64 3.03 5.37
CA ASP A 160 -6.37 2.74 6.07
C ASP A 160 -6.27 3.56 7.37
N GLN A 161 -6.63 4.84 7.33
CA GLN A 161 -6.70 5.69 8.53
C GLN A 161 -7.74 5.16 9.54
N GLU A 162 -8.90 4.70 9.08
CA GLU A 162 -9.93 4.10 9.95
C GLU A 162 -9.40 2.85 10.65
N LEU A 163 -8.65 1.99 9.95
CA LEU A 163 -8.02 0.80 10.51
C LEU A 163 -6.91 1.13 11.52
N GLU A 164 -6.16 2.21 11.32
CA GLU A 164 -5.13 2.67 12.25
C GLU A 164 -5.75 3.13 13.59
N HIS A 165 -6.90 3.81 13.54
CA HIS A 165 -7.57 4.32 14.74
C HIS A 165 -8.43 3.27 15.46
N TYR A 166 -8.69 2.12 14.83
CA TYR A 166 -9.55 1.08 15.38
C TYR A 166 -8.85 0.23 16.46
N ARG A 167 -8.86 0.73 17.71
CA ARG A 167 -8.14 0.12 18.86
C ARG A 167 -8.47 -1.33 19.19
N LYS A 168 -9.58 -1.88 18.70
CA LYS A 168 -10.00 -3.27 18.97
C LYS A 168 -9.33 -4.30 18.06
N ILE A 169 -8.73 -3.87 16.94
CA ILE A 169 -8.05 -4.76 15.98
C ILE A 169 -6.60 -4.32 15.89
N ASP A 170 -5.68 -5.27 16.04
CA ASP A 170 -4.27 -5.04 15.76
C ASP A 170 -4.04 -5.09 14.23
N SER A 171 -4.25 -3.93 13.60
CA SER A 171 -3.92 -3.63 12.19
C SER A 171 -2.41 -3.40 11.99
N PHE A 172 -1.62 -3.31 13.06
CA PHE A 172 -0.17 -3.14 12.95
C PHE A 172 0.52 -4.45 12.52
N TYR A 173 -0.02 -5.61 12.89
CA TYR A 173 0.49 -6.93 12.50
C TYR A 173 -0.49 -7.77 11.66
N SER A 174 -1.63 -7.20 11.27
CA SER A 174 -2.65 -7.86 10.45
C SER A 174 -3.02 -6.96 9.29
N GLY A 175 -3.48 -7.53 8.18
CA GLY A 175 -3.82 -6.77 6.99
C GLY A 175 -4.77 -7.54 6.09
N THR A 176 -5.09 -6.94 4.95
CA THR A 176 -5.85 -7.60 3.90
C THR A 176 -5.46 -7.07 2.52
N THR A 177 -5.57 -7.90 1.50
CA THR A 177 -5.61 -7.41 0.11
C THR A 177 -6.95 -6.71 -0.14
N ALA A 178 -7.01 -5.91 -1.20
CA ALA A 178 -8.26 -5.35 -1.71
C ALA A 178 -8.23 -5.36 -3.24
N LEU A 179 -8.93 -6.32 -3.84
CA LEU A 179 -9.23 -6.32 -5.26
C LEU A 179 -10.69 -5.94 -5.42
N THR A 180 -10.96 -4.80 -6.05
CA THR A 180 -12.32 -4.33 -6.26
C THR A 180 -12.56 -4.00 -7.72
N ILE A 181 -13.82 -4.16 -8.12
CA ILE A 181 -14.30 -3.90 -9.46
C ILE A 181 -15.57 -3.05 -9.34
N VAL A 182 -15.63 -1.95 -10.06
CA VAL A 182 -16.90 -1.25 -10.35
C VAL A 182 -17.21 -1.43 -11.81
N ARG A 183 -18.35 -2.04 -12.11
CA ARG A 183 -18.95 -1.99 -13.45
C ARG A 183 -19.93 -0.83 -13.48
N GLN A 184 -19.84 0.01 -14.52
CA GLN A 184 -20.78 1.08 -14.80
C GLN A 184 -21.14 1.03 -16.29
N GLY A 185 -22.35 0.55 -16.60
CA GLY A 185 -22.74 0.22 -17.97
C GLY A 185 -21.79 -0.81 -18.60
N ASP A 186 -21.10 -0.41 -19.67
CA ASP A 186 -20.12 -1.25 -20.38
C ASP A 186 -18.66 -1.04 -19.94
N LEU A 187 -18.43 -0.19 -18.94
CA LEU A 187 -17.10 0.11 -18.43
C LEU A 187 -16.86 -0.65 -17.13
N ILE A 188 -15.63 -1.15 -16.97
CA ILE A 188 -15.18 -1.84 -15.77
C ILE A 188 -13.94 -1.11 -15.24
N TYR A 189 -14.00 -0.67 -13.99
CA TYR A 189 -12.90 -0.05 -13.28
C TYR A 189 -12.35 -1.05 -12.26
N VAL A 190 -11.06 -1.33 -12.33
CA VAL A 190 -10.41 -2.33 -11.46
C VAL A 190 -9.36 -1.64 -10.60
N ALA A 191 -9.47 -1.79 -9.28
CA ALA A 191 -8.48 -1.34 -8.32
C ALA A 191 -7.94 -2.53 -7.52
N ASN A 192 -6.63 -2.73 -7.55
CA ASN A 192 -5.96 -3.85 -6.89
C ASN A 192 -4.89 -3.38 -5.91
N ILE A 193 -4.95 -3.88 -4.68
CA ILE A 193 -3.95 -3.71 -3.63
C ILE A 193 -3.61 -5.10 -3.06
N GLY A 194 -2.45 -5.62 -3.40
CA GLY A 194 -1.98 -6.95 -2.97
C GLY A 194 -1.91 -7.99 -4.10
N ASP A 195 -1.94 -9.26 -3.74
CA ASP A 195 -1.69 -10.38 -4.64
C ASP A 195 -2.96 -11.16 -5.04
N SER A 196 -4.13 -10.58 -4.81
CA SER A 196 -5.39 -11.03 -5.42
C SER A 196 -5.41 -10.70 -6.92
N ARG A 197 -6.19 -11.47 -7.69
CA ARG A 197 -6.19 -11.39 -9.15
C ARG A 197 -7.59 -11.33 -9.75
N ALA A 198 -7.79 -10.40 -10.70
CA ALA A 198 -8.94 -10.40 -11.60
C ALA A 198 -8.55 -10.96 -12.97
N VAL A 199 -9.39 -11.83 -13.52
CA VAL A 199 -9.24 -12.43 -14.84
C VAL A 199 -10.58 -12.33 -15.56
N LEU A 200 -10.59 -11.75 -16.75
CA LEU A 200 -11.74 -11.70 -17.63
C LEU A 200 -11.73 -12.93 -18.53
N ALA A 201 -12.82 -13.68 -18.52
CA ALA A 201 -13.09 -14.70 -19.54
C ALA A 201 -13.79 -14.03 -20.72
N THR A 202 -13.26 -14.17 -21.92
CA THR A 202 -13.82 -13.61 -23.16
C THR A 202 -13.60 -14.58 -24.32
N THR A 203 -14.18 -14.33 -25.48
CA THR A 203 -14.01 -15.17 -26.67
C THR A 203 -12.98 -14.54 -27.62
N SER A 204 -12.08 -15.34 -28.18
CA SER A 204 -11.22 -14.93 -29.28
C SER A 204 -12.04 -14.77 -30.57
N ASP A 205 -11.42 -14.21 -31.61
CA ASP A 205 -12.03 -14.06 -32.93
C ASP A 205 -12.42 -15.42 -33.54
N ASP A 206 -11.69 -16.49 -33.20
CA ASP A 206 -11.99 -17.88 -33.57
C ASP A 206 -13.11 -18.52 -32.72
N GLY A 207 -13.75 -17.78 -31.81
CA GLY A 207 -14.81 -18.27 -30.92
C GLY A 207 -14.30 -19.07 -29.71
N ASN A 208 -12.99 -19.17 -29.49
CA ASN A 208 -12.42 -19.91 -28.37
C ASN A 208 -12.48 -19.09 -27.07
N LEU A 209 -12.77 -19.74 -25.93
CA LEU A 209 -12.73 -19.08 -24.63
C LEU A 209 -11.28 -18.77 -24.23
N ILE A 210 -10.96 -17.49 -24.05
CA ILE A 210 -9.65 -16.99 -23.63
C ILE A 210 -9.74 -16.26 -22.29
N ALA A 211 -8.63 -16.29 -21.54
CA ALA A 211 -8.49 -15.62 -20.26
C ALA A 211 -7.57 -14.39 -20.40
N VAL A 212 -8.10 -13.22 -20.06
CA VAL A 212 -7.36 -11.94 -20.06
C VAL A 212 -7.15 -11.50 -18.62
N GLN A 213 -5.91 -11.47 -18.16
CA GLN A 213 -5.58 -11.03 -16.81
C GLN A 213 -5.70 -9.50 -16.70
N LEU A 214 -6.53 -9.01 -15.77
CA LEU A 214 -6.81 -7.58 -15.61
C LEU A 214 -5.90 -6.89 -14.58
N THR A 215 -5.24 -7.67 -13.70
CA THR A 215 -4.42 -7.12 -12.62
C THR A 215 -3.08 -7.82 -12.52
N VAL A 216 -2.04 -7.10 -12.10
CA VAL A 216 -0.72 -7.67 -11.78
C VAL A 216 -0.63 -7.94 -10.29
N ASP A 217 -0.28 -9.17 -9.90
CA ASP A 217 -0.11 -9.55 -8.49
C ASP A 217 1.08 -8.80 -7.86
N PHE A 218 0.88 -8.16 -6.71
CA PHE A 218 1.99 -7.59 -5.94
C PHE A 218 2.80 -8.69 -5.23
N LYS A 219 3.66 -9.39 -5.98
CA LYS A 219 4.58 -10.41 -5.45
C LYS A 219 6.02 -9.89 -5.37
N PRO A 220 6.78 -10.25 -4.32
CA PRO A 220 8.15 -9.75 -4.10
C PRO A 220 9.15 -10.11 -5.22
N ASN A 221 8.81 -11.08 -6.07
CA ASN A 221 9.69 -11.65 -7.11
C ASN A 221 9.40 -11.11 -8.53
N LEU A 222 8.68 -10.00 -8.68
CA LEU A 222 8.48 -9.38 -9.99
C LEU A 222 9.81 -8.90 -10.60
N PRO A 223 10.06 -9.11 -11.91
CA PRO A 223 11.17 -8.51 -12.64
C PRO A 223 11.20 -6.99 -12.45
N ARG A 224 12.38 -6.38 -12.37
CA ARG A 224 12.52 -4.94 -12.04
C ARG A 224 11.67 -4.02 -12.93
N GLY A 225 11.45 -4.36 -14.21
CA GLY A 225 10.62 -3.60 -15.15
C GLY A 225 9.13 -3.54 -14.78
N LEU A 226 8.55 -4.61 -14.24
CA LEU A 226 7.15 -4.59 -13.77
C LEU A 226 6.97 -3.89 -12.41
N ARG A 227 8.06 -3.66 -11.66
CA ARG A 227 7.99 -2.88 -10.42
C ARG A 227 7.73 -1.40 -10.67
N SER A 228 8.29 -0.84 -11.76
CA SER A 228 8.10 0.58 -12.12
C SER A 228 6.66 0.89 -12.53
N PHE A 229 5.99 -0.02 -13.25
CA PHE A 229 4.55 0.07 -13.54
C PHE A 229 3.69 -0.01 -12.27
N SER A 230 4.17 -0.75 -11.26
CA SER A 230 3.48 -0.92 -9.98
C SER A 230 3.73 0.22 -8.96
N SER A 231 4.69 1.12 -9.24
CA SER A 231 5.06 2.24 -8.37
C SER A 231 4.78 3.62 -8.97
N GLY A 232 4.08 3.71 -10.11
CA GLY A 232 3.65 4.98 -10.70
C GLY A 232 4.77 5.85 -11.28
N ALA A 233 5.92 5.28 -11.66
CA ALA A 233 6.96 6.04 -12.36
C ALA A 233 6.60 6.19 -13.85
N GLN A 234 6.60 7.42 -14.37
CA GLN A 234 6.55 7.65 -15.82
C GLN A 234 7.77 6.98 -16.50
N PRO A 235 7.61 6.46 -17.74
CA PRO A 235 8.77 6.01 -18.51
C PRO A 235 9.70 7.20 -18.78
N PRO A 236 11.02 6.99 -18.84
CA PRO A 236 11.94 8.05 -19.21
C PRO A 236 11.64 8.50 -20.65
N GLU A 237 11.38 9.79 -20.82
CA GLU A 237 11.51 10.48 -22.10
C GLU A 237 12.97 10.38 -22.52
N ASN A 238 13.28 9.41 -23.40
CA ASN A 238 14.39 9.38 -24.37
C ASN A 238 14.67 7.94 -24.77
N VAL A 239 13.93 7.44 -25.76
CA VAL A 239 14.46 6.49 -26.72
C VAL A 239 14.13 7.06 -28.10
N GLY A 240 14.93 8.05 -28.50
CA GLY A 240 14.95 8.50 -29.88
C GLY A 240 15.60 7.44 -30.75
N ASN A 241 15.02 7.27 -31.93
CA ASN A 241 15.64 6.80 -33.17
C ASN A 241 16.19 5.38 -33.18
N LEU A 242 15.32 4.43 -33.47
CA LEU A 242 15.69 3.28 -34.31
C LEU A 242 14.52 2.83 -35.18
N GLU A 243 13.95 3.78 -35.94
CA GLU A 243 13.30 3.45 -37.21
C GLU A 243 14.33 3.69 -38.31
N ASN A 244 14.77 2.63 -38.98
CA ASN A 244 14.92 2.57 -40.44
C ASN A 244 15.40 1.19 -40.87
N ASN A 245 14.69 0.65 -41.86
CA ASN A 245 14.96 -0.54 -42.68
C ASN A 245 14.58 -1.89 -42.05
N LEU A 246 13.37 -2.37 -42.37
CA LEU A 246 13.17 -3.32 -43.46
C LEU A 246 11.68 -3.55 -43.77
N ASP A 247 11.34 -3.14 -44.98
CA ASP A 247 10.29 -3.58 -45.90
C ASP A 247 8.79 -3.48 -45.53
N GLN A 248 8.17 -2.43 -46.10
CA GLN A 248 6.73 -2.29 -46.25
C GLN A 248 6.26 -3.06 -47.49
N GLY A 249 5.31 -3.98 -47.30
CA GLY A 249 4.67 -4.72 -48.38
C GLY A 249 3.23 -5.09 -48.08
N ARG A 250 2.34 -4.10 -48.25
CA ARG A 250 0.87 -4.16 -48.42
C ARG A 250 -0.06 -4.14 -47.21
N MET A 251 -0.75 -2.98 -47.15
CA MET A 251 -2.20 -2.81 -47.03
C MET A 251 -2.81 -3.02 -45.64
N ARG A 252 -2.86 -1.89 -44.92
CA ARG A 252 -4.02 -1.55 -44.10
C ARG A 252 -5.26 -1.54 -45.00
N GLU A 253 -6.26 -2.32 -44.64
CA GLU A 253 -7.67 -1.90 -44.53
C GLU A 253 -8.50 -3.12 -44.10
N ASN A 254 -9.50 -2.87 -43.25
CA ASN A 254 -10.48 -3.80 -42.70
C ASN A 254 -10.12 -4.52 -41.39
N LEU A 255 -10.02 -3.74 -40.30
CA LEU A 255 -10.38 -4.22 -38.97
C LEU A 255 -11.45 -3.27 -38.40
N SER A 256 -12.71 -3.61 -38.64
CA SER A 256 -13.82 -3.04 -37.87
C SER A 256 -13.75 -3.59 -36.45
N ALA A 257 -13.40 -2.73 -35.50
CA ALA A 257 -13.56 -3.02 -34.08
C ALA A 257 -15.06 -3.06 -33.72
N PRO A 258 -15.49 -3.69 -32.60
CA PRO A 258 -15.37 -2.96 -31.33
C PRO A 258 -15.32 -3.87 -30.08
N PHE A 259 -14.16 -4.29 -29.58
CA PHE A 259 -14.08 -4.77 -28.18
C PHE A 259 -12.69 -4.63 -27.52
N ALA A 260 -11.63 -4.42 -28.29
CA ALA A 260 -10.25 -4.47 -27.80
C ALA A 260 -9.68 -3.17 -27.16
N SER A 261 -10.48 -2.10 -26.96
CA SER A 261 -9.95 -0.78 -26.57
C SER A 261 -10.47 -0.22 -25.23
N ARG A 262 -10.82 -1.04 -24.23
CA ARG A 262 -11.63 -0.57 -23.07
C ARG A 262 -11.11 -0.82 -21.65
N PHE A 263 -9.80 -1.00 -21.44
CA PHE A 263 -9.26 -1.33 -20.12
C PHE A 263 -8.27 -0.27 -19.60
N GLN A 264 -8.51 0.23 -18.38
CA GLN A 264 -7.58 1.11 -17.66
C GLN A 264 -7.45 0.62 -16.21
N SER A 265 -6.23 0.24 -15.82
CA SER A 265 -5.87 -0.24 -14.47
C SER A 265 -4.94 0.76 -13.78
N PHE A 266 -5.04 0.92 -12.46
CA PHE A 266 -4.14 1.78 -11.70
C PHE A 266 -3.82 1.21 -10.30
N THR A 267 -2.62 1.53 -9.81
CA THR A 267 -2.10 1.16 -8.49
C THR A 267 -1.95 2.40 -7.59
N PRO A 268 -2.74 2.54 -6.49
CA PRO A 268 -2.55 3.60 -5.51
C PRO A 268 -1.16 3.55 -4.86
N SER A 269 -0.30 4.51 -5.14
CA SER A 269 0.94 4.74 -4.38
C SER A 269 0.67 5.75 -3.27
N SER A 270 0.93 5.38 -2.02
CA SER A 270 1.01 6.33 -0.90
C SER A 270 2.32 7.13 -1.01
N GLY A 271 2.27 8.24 -1.73
CA GLY A 271 3.36 9.22 -1.86
C GLY A 271 2.82 10.64 -1.75
N GLN A 272 3.36 11.40 -0.79
CA GLN A 272 2.86 12.67 -0.23
C GLN A 272 2.74 13.85 -1.21
N ARG A 273 1.80 14.76 -0.92
CA ARG A 273 2.04 16.22 -0.87
C ARG A 273 1.01 16.86 0.06
N GLY A 274 1.43 17.23 1.27
CA GLY A 274 0.60 17.92 2.25
C GLY A 274 0.58 19.43 2.01
N PHE A 275 -0.62 19.99 1.88
CA PHE A 275 -0.87 21.42 2.12
C PHE A 275 -1.29 21.60 3.59
N GLY A 276 -0.68 22.58 4.25
CA GLY A 276 -0.68 22.73 5.70
C GLY A 276 -1.99 23.22 6.30
N MET A 277 -2.29 22.70 7.49
CA MET A 277 -3.14 23.37 8.49
C MET A 277 -2.52 23.14 9.88
N ARG A 278 -2.39 24.24 10.62
CA ARG A 278 -1.87 24.33 11.98
C ARG A 278 -2.73 23.50 12.94
N GLY A 279 -2.11 22.54 13.62
CA GLY A 279 -2.67 21.86 14.78
C GLY A 279 -1.54 21.21 15.57
N ASN A 280 -1.33 21.64 16.81
CA ASN A 280 -0.30 21.13 17.72
C ASN A 280 -0.44 19.61 17.94
N PHE A 281 0.42 18.83 17.29
CA PHE A 281 0.75 17.48 17.71
C PHE A 281 2.27 17.39 17.86
N ASN A 282 2.71 17.17 19.10
CA ASN A 282 4.11 16.99 19.45
C ASN A 282 4.69 15.78 18.70
N SER A 283 5.40 16.07 17.60
CA SER A 283 6.31 15.17 16.92
C SER A 283 7.39 14.72 17.90
N MET A 284 7.52 13.40 18.13
CA MET A 284 8.55 12.80 18.99
C MET A 284 9.96 12.98 18.41
N ASN A 285 10.53 14.16 18.60
CA ASN A 285 11.94 14.50 18.40
C ASN A 285 12.69 14.67 19.75
N PHE A 286 12.35 13.87 20.76
CA PHE A 286 12.97 13.94 22.10
C PHE A 286 14.47 13.57 22.13
N VAL A 287 15.06 13.13 21.01
CA VAL A 287 16.49 12.75 20.96
C VAL A 287 17.39 13.92 20.52
N ARG A 288 16.82 15.07 20.13
CA ARG A 288 17.60 16.28 19.83
C ARG A 288 17.95 17.09 21.08
N ASP A 289 17.15 17.02 22.13
CA ASP A 289 17.36 17.83 23.34
C ASP A 289 18.43 17.23 24.28
N ALA A 290 18.76 15.95 24.13
CA ALA A 290 19.81 15.29 24.91
C ALA A 290 21.25 15.65 24.47
N ILE A 291 21.42 16.49 23.45
CA ILE A 291 22.74 16.91 22.92
C ILE A 291 23.00 18.41 23.18
N ALA A 292 22.04 19.14 23.77
CA ALA A 292 22.10 20.60 23.85
C ALA A 292 22.37 21.18 25.26
N GLU A 293 22.93 20.41 26.20
CA GLU A 293 23.24 20.94 27.56
C GLU A 293 24.66 21.48 27.75
N ASP A 294 25.49 21.56 26.72
CA ASP A 294 26.80 22.24 26.83
C ASP A 294 27.01 23.21 25.66
N GLY A 295 26.83 24.51 25.93
CA GLY A 295 27.22 25.57 25.00
C GLY A 295 26.40 26.85 25.12
N ARG A 296 26.84 27.76 25.98
CA ARG A 296 26.35 29.15 26.01
C ARG A 296 26.87 29.93 24.78
N GLY A 297 25.95 30.53 24.02
CA GLY A 297 26.10 31.83 23.35
C GLY A 297 26.57 31.86 21.87
N PHE A 298 25.71 32.37 20.97
CA PHE A 298 25.86 33.59 20.13
C PHE A 298 24.90 33.53 18.91
N PRO A 299 24.08 34.57 18.65
CA PRO A 299 23.15 34.58 17.51
C PRO A 299 23.83 35.21 16.27
N GLY A 300 24.02 34.44 15.20
CA GLY A 300 24.51 34.99 13.92
C GLY A 300 25.21 34.07 12.93
N ALA A 301 25.32 32.76 13.16
CA ALA A 301 25.99 31.85 12.23
C ALA A 301 24.98 31.12 11.32
N SER A 302 25.15 31.29 10.01
CA SER A 302 24.49 30.50 8.95
C SER A 302 24.56 28.99 9.24
N GLN A 303 23.42 28.30 9.14
CA GLN A 303 23.34 26.85 9.30
C GLN A 303 24.35 26.14 8.37
N PRO A 304 25.22 25.25 8.89
CA PRO A 304 26.11 24.50 8.01
C PRO A 304 25.28 23.48 7.23
N ARG A 305 25.25 23.65 5.89
CA ARG A 305 24.92 22.57 4.97
C ARG A 305 25.93 21.45 5.20
N TYR A 306 25.51 20.41 5.92
CA TYR A 306 26.31 19.21 6.07
C TYR A 306 26.41 18.52 4.71
N ASN A 307 27.58 18.61 4.08
CA ASN A 307 27.96 17.68 3.03
C ASN A 307 28.14 16.32 3.71
N LEU A 308 27.07 15.54 3.83
CA LEU A 308 27.11 14.19 4.39
C LEU A 308 27.97 13.33 3.45
N GLU A 309 29.13 12.91 3.95
CA GLU A 309 30.12 12.08 3.25
C GLU A 309 29.43 10.94 2.49
N HIS A 310 29.54 10.96 1.16
CA HIS A 310 28.96 9.94 0.28
C HIS A 310 29.67 8.56 0.35
N ASP A 311 30.67 8.42 1.25
CA ASP A 311 31.54 7.23 1.35
C ASP A 311 31.61 6.62 2.76
N ALA A 312 30.67 6.95 3.65
CA ALA A 312 30.63 6.29 4.97
C ALA A 312 30.29 4.80 4.86
N ASP A 313 30.97 3.97 5.65
CA ASP A 313 30.69 2.54 5.74
C ASP A 313 29.35 2.28 6.43
N ILE A 314 28.71 1.15 6.15
CA ILE A 314 27.37 0.85 6.65
C ILE A 314 27.42 -0.35 7.61
N VAL A 315 26.89 -0.15 8.81
CA VAL A 315 26.76 -1.19 9.83
C VAL A 315 25.32 -1.69 9.84
N HIS A 316 25.12 -2.94 9.40
CA HIS A 316 23.81 -3.59 9.38
C HIS A 316 23.63 -4.46 10.63
N ILE A 317 22.72 -4.06 11.52
CA ILE A 317 22.33 -4.84 12.70
C ILE A 317 20.99 -5.52 12.43
N LYS A 318 21.02 -6.83 12.18
CA LYS A 318 19.82 -7.64 11.90
C LYS A 318 19.44 -8.49 13.11
N LEU A 319 18.34 -8.12 13.76
CA LEU A 319 17.80 -8.82 14.93
C LEU A 319 16.68 -9.78 14.50
N LYS A 320 16.87 -11.08 14.74
CA LYS A 320 15.83 -12.12 14.65
C LYS A 320 15.45 -12.62 16.05
N ARG A 321 14.44 -13.50 16.13
CA ARG A 321 13.97 -14.09 17.40
C ARG A 321 15.09 -14.84 18.16
N ASN A 322 15.87 -15.65 17.44
CA ASN A 322 16.87 -16.54 18.04
C ASN A 322 18.32 -16.21 17.61
N ASN A 323 18.50 -15.25 16.70
CA ASN A 323 19.81 -14.97 16.12
C ASN A 323 19.98 -13.48 15.84
N THR A 324 21.19 -12.98 16.02
CA THR A 324 21.60 -11.62 15.68
C THR A 324 22.75 -11.70 14.71
N PHE A 325 22.67 -10.92 13.62
CA PHE A 325 23.74 -10.76 12.66
C PHE A 325 24.16 -9.29 12.65
N VAL A 326 25.44 -9.02 12.76
CA VAL A 326 26.01 -7.68 12.60
C VAL A 326 27.02 -7.75 11.47
N THR A 327 26.90 -6.86 10.48
CA THR A 327 27.74 -6.87 9.27
C THR A 327 28.12 -5.46 8.91
N VAL A 328 29.41 -5.24 8.67
CA VAL A 328 29.94 -3.97 8.19
C VAL A 328 30.22 -4.10 6.71
N THR A 329 29.70 -3.17 5.92
CA THR A 329 29.90 -3.10 4.48
C THR A 329 30.47 -1.74 4.09
N ASP A 330 31.05 -1.67 2.89
CA ASP A 330 31.25 -0.38 2.23
C ASP A 330 29.91 0.27 1.82
N SER A 331 29.98 1.49 1.28
CA SER A 331 28.83 2.22 0.73
C SER A 331 28.14 1.49 -0.44
N LYS A 332 28.86 0.61 -1.14
CA LYS A 332 28.39 -0.21 -2.28
C LYS A 332 27.75 -1.54 -1.85
N GLY A 333 27.87 -1.93 -0.58
CA GLY A 333 27.34 -3.16 -0.02
C GLY A 333 28.30 -4.35 0.02
N ASN A 334 29.59 -4.18 -0.29
CA ASN A 334 30.61 -5.22 -0.16
C ASN A 334 30.95 -5.44 1.32
N LYS A 335 30.95 -6.70 1.76
CA LYS A 335 31.21 -7.05 3.16
C LYS A 335 32.69 -6.87 3.52
N LYS A 336 32.96 -6.06 4.56
CA LYS A 336 34.28 -5.93 5.21
C LYS A 336 34.43 -6.95 6.33
N CYS A 337 33.54 -6.91 7.31
CA CYS A 337 33.51 -7.86 8.41
C CYS A 337 32.10 -8.10 8.93
N GLY A 338 31.95 -9.06 9.84
CA GLY A 338 30.68 -9.29 10.50
C GLY A 338 30.66 -10.63 11.21
N ALA A 339 29.80 -10.72 12.21
CA ALA A 339 29.58 -11.91 13.00
C ALA A 339 28.09 -12.18 13.20
N SER A 340 27.78 -13.44 13.46
CA SER A 340 26.52 -13.86 14.05
C SER A 340 26.74 -14.26 15.50
N ASN A 341 25.68 -14.25 16.31
CA ASN A 341 25.77 -14.68 17.70
C ASN A 341 26.30 -16.13 17.85
N GLY A 342 26.09 -17.01 16.86
CA GLY A 342 26.59 -18.38 16.89
C GLY A 342 28.10 -18.53 16.66
N GLN A 343 28.79 -17.47 16.20
CA GLN A 343 30.25 -17.47 16.06
C GLN A 343 30.97 -17.12 17.37
N LEU A 344 30.26 -16.55 18.34
CA LEU A 344 30.79 -16.30 19.68
C LEU A 344 30.74 -17.59 20.50
N SER A 345 31.89 -18.03 21.01
CA SER A 345 32.04 -19.25 21.82
C SER A 345 31.11 -19.26 23.04
N GLU A 346 30.94 -18.11 23.67
CA GLU A 346 30.12 -17.90 24.87
C GLU A 346 28.60 -18.00 24.64
N LEU A 347 28.15 -17.97 23.39
CA LEU A 347 26.72 -17.93 23.02
C LEU A 347 26.26 -19.18 22.27
N LYS A 348 27.08 -20.24 22.24
CA LYS A 348 26.72 -21.53 21.64
C LYS A 348 25.71 -22.27 22.54
N GLY A 349 24.57 -22.67 21.97
CA GLY A 349 23.61 -23.58 22.62
C GLY A 349 22.26 -22.99 23.04
N GLY A 350 22.01 -21.68 22.90
CA GLY A 350 20.70 -21.11 23.26
C GLY A 350 20.50 -19.63 22.93
N ALA A 351 19.24 -19.18 22.87
CA ALA A 351 18.90 -17.78 22.64
C ALA A 351 19.11 -16.96 23.92
N SER A 352 20.30 -16.35 24.08
CA SER A 352 20.59 -15.45 25.21
C SER A 352 19.97 -14.06 25.04
N ARG A 353 19.55 -13.44 26.15
CA ARG A 353 19.01 -12.06 26.19
C ARG A 353 20.04 -11.03 25.74
N TYR A 354 21.32 -11.25 26.09
CA TYR A 354 22.45 -10.36 25.78
C TYR A 354 23.10 -10.66 24.41
N ALA A 355 22.63 -11.66 23.66
CA ALA A 355 23.30 -12.12 22.44
C ALA A 355 23.49 -11.01 21.38
N ALA A 356 22.55 -10.07 21.29
CA ALA A 356 22.65 -8.96 20.35
C ALA A 356 23.75 -7.96 20.71
N GLU A 357 23.95 -7.74 22.01
CA GLU A 357 24.87 -6.78 22.59
C GLU A 357 26.31 -7.27 22.39
N ALA A 358 26.59 -8.50 22.83
CA ALA A 358 27.87 -9.17 22.63
C ALA A 358 28.29 -9.23 21.15
N THR A 359 27.36 -9.56 20.25
CA THR A 359 27.64 -9.63 18.81
C THR A 359 27.97 -8.26 18.24
N ALA A 360 27.22 -7.23 18.64
CA ALA A 360 27.41 -5.87 18.19
C ALA A 360 28.74 -5.29 18.68
N GLU A 361 29.08 -5.49 19.95
CA GLU A 361 30.33 -5.05 20.56
C GLU A 361 31.55 -5.74 19.93
N HIS A 362 31.49 -7.06 19.76
CA HIS A 362 32.54 -7.83 19.09
C HIS A 362 32.80 -7.34 17.66
N VAL A 363 31.73 -7.09 16.89
CA VAL A 363 31.87 -6.54 15.53
C VAL A 363 32.34 -5.10 15.54
N GLY A 364 31.97 -4.29 16.54
CA GLY A 364 32.52 -2.96 16.75
C GLY A 364 34.03 -2.98 16.92
N ARG A 365 34.55 -3.89 17.76
CA ARG A 365 36.00 -4.10 17.94
C ARG A 365 36.70 -4.52 16.64
N MET A 366 36.09 -5.43 15.88
CA MET A 366 36.64 -5.84 14.57
C MET A 366 36.67 -4.69 13.57
N ALA A 367 35.60 -3.90 13.47
CA ALA A 367 35.52 -2.76 12.56
C ALA A 367 36.60 -1.71 12.89
N ARG A 368 36.81 -1.45 14.19
CA ARG A 368 37.87 -0.56 14.67
C ARG A 368 39.26 -1.08 14.27
N ASN A 369 39.53 -2.37 14.45
CA ASN A 369 40.82 -2.97 14.08
C ASN A 369 41.08 -2.94 12.57
N MET A 370 40.02 -2.89 11.75
CA MET A 370 40.11 -2.72 10.30
C MET A 370 40.25 -1.27 9.83
N GLY A 371 40.30 -0.30 10.76
CA GLY A 371 40.50 1.11 10.42
C GLY A 371 39.27 1.82 9.86
N VAL A 372 38.06 1.32 10.12
CA VAL A 372 36.81 2.01 9.77
C VAL A 372 36.71 3.31 10.58
N LYS A 373 36.47 4.44 9.92
CA LYS A 373 36.48 5.78 10.54
C LYS A 373 35.08 6.30 10.87
N SER A 374 34.21 6.33 9.86
CA SER A 374 32.84 6.83 9.97
C SER A 374 31.84 5.76 9.51
N VAL A 375 30.73 5.65 10.24
CA VAL A 375 29.70 4.64 9.92
C VAL A 375 28.28 5.18 9.99
N VAL A 376 27.44 4.64 9.10
CA VAL A 376 25.98 4.74 9.15
C VAL A 376 25.42 3.44 9.73
N VAL A 377 24.65 3.52 10.81
CA VAL A 377 24.08 2.34 11.46
C VAL A 377 22.66 2.10 10.97
N ARG A 378 22.44 0.96 10.30
CA ARG A 378 21.13 0.48 9.86
C ARG A 378 20.67 -0.69 10.73
N VAL A 379 19.57 -0.51 11.43
CA VAL A 379 18.98 -1.57 12.26
C VAL A 379 17.76 -2.17 11.57
N LYS A 380 17.64 -3.50 11.60
CA LYS A 380 16.53 -4.24 11.01
C LYS A 380 16.06 -5.36 11.94
N GLY A 381 14.81 -5.33 12.36
CA GLY A 381 14.19 -6.42 13.10
C GLY A 381 12.88 -6.03 13.79
N PHE A 382 11.94 -6.97 13.85
CA PHE A 382 10.70 -6.82 14.61
C PHE A 382 10.95 -7.11 16.08
N THR A 383 11.50 -6.14 16.81
CA THR A 383 11.78 -6.23 18.24
C THR A 383 11.38 -4.94 18.94
N HIS A 384 11.20 -4.97 20.26
CA HIS A 384 11.08 -3.74 21.05
C HIS A 384 12.28 -2.83 20.82
N PHE A 385 12.02 -1.52 20.78
CA PHE A 385 13.05 -0.50 20.54
C PHE A 385 14.20 -0.58 21.55
N ARG A 386 13.92 -0.92 22.82
CA ARG A 386 14.93 -1.13 23.86
C ARG A 386 16.05 -2.09 23.41
N LYS A 387 15.71 -3.18 22.72
CA LYS A 387 16.68 -4.17 22.22
C LYS A 387 17.51 -3.62 21.04
N LYS A 388 16.90 -2.82 20.16
CA LYS A 388 17.59 -2.13 19.07
C LYS A 388 18.60 -1.12 19.61
N ARG A 389 18.13 -0.25 20.52
CA ARG A 389 18.95 0.76 21.20
C ARG A 389 20.16 0.14 21.87
N GLN A 390 19.94 -0.95 22.61
CA GLN A 390 21.03 -1.60 23.33
C GLN A 390 22.09 -2.15 22.36
N ALA A 391 21.69 -2.86 21.29
CA ALA A 391 22.64 -3.33 20.27
C ALA A 391 23.42 -2.20 19.58
N ILE A 392 22.79 -1.06 19.31
CA ILE A 392 23.46 0.12 18.75
C ILE A 392 24.51 0.66 19.73
N MET A 393 24.15 0.79 21.01
CA MET A 393 25.07 1.26 22.04
C MET A 393 26.25 0.30 22.23
N SER A 394 26.02 -1.01 22.23
CA SER A 394 27.09 -2.01 22.36
C SER A 394 28.03 -2.00 21.15
N PHE A 395 27.51 -1.82 19.93
CA PHE A 395 28.36 -1.58 18.76
C PHE A 395 29.23 -0.33 18.94
N ARG A 396 28.62 0.79 19.36
CA ARG A 396 29.34 2.05 19.61
C ARG A 396 30.43 1.88 20.66
N GLU A 397 30.17 1.14 21.73
CA GLU A 397 31.13 0.87 22.79
C GLU A 397 32.34 0.08 22.29
N GLY A 398 32.10 -1.00 21.52
CA GLY A 398 33.18 -1.79 20.92
C GLY A 398 33.95 -1.05 19.81
N PHE A 399 33.27 -0.16 19.08
CA PHE A 399 33.85 0.63 17.98
C PHE A 399 34.56 1.88 18.47
N GLY A 400 34.12 2.46 19.59
CA GLY A 400 34.67 3.66 20.18
C GLY A 400 36.14 3.50 20.59
N ASN A 401 36.87 4.62 20.53
CA ASN A 401 38.23 4.71 21.02
C ASN A 401 38.25 5.75 22.15
N THR A 402 38.79 5.40 23.31
CA THR A 402 38.83 6.25 24.52
C THR A 402 39.65 7.53 24.35
N ARG A 403 40.37 7.70 23.23
CA ARG A 403 41.36 8.77 23.02
C ARG A 403 40.88 9.96 22.19
N SER A 404 39.80 9.83 21.44
CA SER A 404 39.33 10.86 20.51
C SER A 404 37.83 11.01 20.73
N GLY A 405 37.39 12.01 21.47
CA GLY A 405 35.99 12.28 21.84
C GLY A 405 35.03 12.55 20.66
N GLN A 406 35.41 12.15 19.44
CA GLN A 406 34.61 12.26 18.23
C GLN A 406 33.70 11.04 18.12
N ASN A 407 32.40 11.27 17.98
CA ASN A 407 31.43 10.20 17.76
C ASN A 407 31.57 9.68 16.32
N PRO A 408 31.95 8.40 16.11
CA PRO A 408 32.22 7.89 14.77
C PRO A 408 30.94 7.44 14.03
N VAL A 409 29.77 7.50 14.70
CA VAL A 409 28.47 7.21 14.10
C VAL A 409 27.88 8.50 13.52
N VAL A 410 27.76 8.54 12.19
CA VAL A 410 27.25 9.71 11.44
C VAL A 410 25.73 9.78 11.48
N TYR A 411 25.08 8.65 11.27
CA TYR A 411 23.62 8.55 11.17
C TYR A 411 23.11 7.18 11.60
N ILE A 412 21.87 7.14 12.12
CA ILE A 412 21.19 5.92 12.53
C ILE A 412 19.84 5.85 11.82
N GLU A 413 19.56 4.71 11.19
CA GLU A 413 18.34 4.45 10.43
C GLU A 413 17.71 3.11 10.85
N ASP A 414 16.39 3.07 11.04
CA ASP A 414 15.65 1.81 11.17
C ASP A 414 15.10 1.37 9.81
N THR A 415 15.63 0.28 9.28
CA THR A 415 15.27 -0.27 7.97
C THR A 415 14.34 -1.50 8.07
N THR A 416 13.63 -1.64 9.20
CA THR A 416 12.67 -2.71 9.43
C THR A 416 11.48 -2.61 8.47
N ARG A 417 11.60 -3.23 7.29
CA ARG A 417 10.52 -3.27 6.30
C ARG A 417 9.34 -4.11 6.77
N ARG A 418 8.16 -3.52 6.73
CA ARG A 418 6.87 -4.20 6.87
C ARG A 418 6.49 -4.81 5.51
N PRO A 419 6.23 -6.12 5.43
CA PRO A 419 5.66 -6.68 4.21
C PRO A 419 4.24 -6.11 4.02
N HIS A 420 4.05 -5.32 2.98
CA HIS A 420 2.72 -4.84 2.57
C HIS A 420 2.07 -5.92 1.72
N ASN A 421 1.34 -6.82 2.38
CA ASN A 421 0.94 -8.11 1.84
C ASN A 421 2.17 -9.01 1.56
N GLY A 422 2.07 -10.27 1.92
CA GLY A 422 3.19 -11.20 1.81
C GLY A 422 2.71 -12.61 2.08
N CYS A 423 3.59 -13.59 1.83
CA CYS A 423 3.23 -14.98 2.02
C CYS A 423 2.63 -15.22 3.42
N ARG A 424 1.47 -15.89 3.45
CA ARG A 424 0.78 -16.26 4.69
C ARG A 424 1.78 -16.84 5.70
N LEU A 425 1.81 -16.27 6.90
CA LEU A 425 2.72 -16.72 7.96
C LEU A 425 2.46 -18.21 8.30
N PRO A 426 3.50 -18.96 8.72
CA PRO A 426 3.35 -20.33 9.18
C PRO A 426 2.30 -20.46 10.30
N LYS A 427 1.65 -21.63 10.39
CA LYS A 427 0.69 -21.93 11.44
C LYS A 427 1.33 -21.68 12.83
N LYS A 428 0.59 -21.03 13.73
CA LYS A 428 1.01 -20.87 15.12
C LYS A 428 1.33 -22.24 15.72
N ARG A 429 2.45 -22.34 16.44
CA ARG A 429 2.79 -23.55 17.20
C ARG A 429 1.73 -23.79 18.27
N ARG A 430 1.36 -25.05 18.48
CA ARG A 430 0.66 -25.49 19.69
C ARG A 430 1.75 -25.64 20.74
N ILE A 431 1.81 -24.69 21.67
CA ILE A 431 2.80 -24.64 22.75
C ILE A 431 2.08 -25.02 24.03
#